data_AF-A0A6J8AXW8-F1
#
_entry.id   AF-A0A6J8AXW8-F1
#
_cell.length_a   1.000
_cell.length_b   1.000
_cell.length_c   1.000
_cell.angle_alpha   90.00
_cell.angle_beta   90.00
_cell.angle_gamma   90.00
#
_symmetry.space_group_name_H-M   'P 1'
#
loop_
_entity.id
_entity.type
_entity.pdbx_description
1 polymer ?
#
loop_
_entity_poly.entity_id
_entity_poly.type
_entity_poly.pdbx_seq_one_letter_code
_entity_poly.pdbx_strand_id
1 'polypeptide(L)'
;MAAFGLIGKIDPYDEAIEPWDSYVERLDQYFVANEIDGNKKVPALLCLIGGKLYSLLRDLTFPDKPAEKTFDVLVKLLKDHLAPKPLQASERFRFDKRDQKEGDSIQDYVAQLRNYYCIVVLTQTSKKKKDLTYDKAVDIGVAMETASKDATELQAKHRTEGVNKMSARKSKFQPQQNKRSSRCYRCNIAGHSPFDCKFKNTICHNCIKTGHIKKACMSKSKKPQPRKFDNKKSVHAIEEDSDSDNCIASLET
;
A
#
# COMPACT_ATOMS: atom_id res chain seq x y z
N MET A 1 1.76 49.82 36.86
CA MET A 1 1.42 48.58 36.14
C MET A 1 2.45 48.44 35.03
N ALA A 2 3.29 47.41 35.08
CA ALA A 2 4.27 47.18 34.01
C ALA A 2 3.50 46.80 32.74
N ALA A 3 3.64 47.59 31.69
CA ALA A 3 3.20 47.20 30.36
C ALA A 3 4.13 46.08 29.89
N PHE A 4 3.77 44.83 30.17
CA PHE A 4 4.40 43.68 29.55
C PHE A 4 4.06 43.75 28.06
N GLY A 5 5.05 44.05 27.23
CA GLY A 5 4.91 43.95 25.78
C GLY A 5 4.56 42.51 25.43
N LEU A 6 3.60 42.32 24.52
CA LEU A 6 3.30 40.99 23.99
C LEU A 6 4.58 40.42 23.37
N ILE A 7 4.96 39.22 23.81
CA ILE A 7 6.10 38.47 23.30
C ILE A 7 5.68 37.85 21.98
N GLY A 8 6.36 38.28 20.91
CA GLY A 8 6.24 37.72 19.57
C GLY A 8 4.99 38.14 18.82
N LYS A 9 4.96 37.74 17.54
CA LYS A 9 3.80 37.84 16.65
C LYS A 9 3.51 36.45 16.10
N ILE A 10 2.24 36.13 15.92
CA ILE A 10 1.80 34.95 15.17
C ILE A 10 1.21 35.43 13.86
N ASP A 11 1.68 34.85 12.75
CA ASP A 11 1.12 35.14 11.43
C ASP A 11 -0.27 34.50 11.31
N PRO A 12 -1.20 35.07 10.53
CA PRO A 12 -2.50 34.46 10.28
C PRO A 12 -2.39 33.05 9.70
N TYR A 13 -3.41 32.23 9.94
CA TYR A 13 -3.44 30.88 9.40
C TYR A 13 -3.46 30.88 7.87
N ASP A 14 -2.57 30.09 7.28
CA ASP A 14 -2.52 29.83 5.84
C ASP A 14 -2.37 28.32 5.59
N GLU A 15 -3.37 27.74 4.93
CA GLU A 15 -3.44 26.33 4.55
C GLU A 15 -2.27 25.91 3.64
N ALA A 16 -1.66 26.84 2.89
CA ALA A 16 -0.50 26.55 2.05
C ALA A 16 0.81 26.46 2.85
N ILE A 17 0.85 27.03 4.07
CA ILE A 17 2.06 27.15 4.88
C ILE A 17 2.09 26.07 5.96
N GLU A 18 1.00 25.91 6.70
CA GLU A 18 0.93 24.99 7.83
C GLU A 18 -0.44 24.29 7.96
N PRO A 19 -0.47 23.03 8.44
CA PRO A 19 -1.72 22.36 8.77
C PRO A 19 -2.37 23.02 9.99
N TRP A 20 -3.70 22.94 10.08
CA TRP A 20 -4.47 23.57 11.16
C TRP A 20 -4.00 23.18 12.57
N ASP A 21 -3.66 21.91 12.77
CA ASP A 21 -3.18 21.43 14.08
C ASP A 21 -1.86 22.12 14.51
N SER A 22 -0.93 22.34 13.59
CA SER A 22 0.33 23.04 13.88
C SER A 22 0.11 24.52 14.21
N TYR A 23 -0.86 25.18 13.56
CA TYR A 23 -1.23 26.55 13.88
C TYR A 23 -1.81 26.65 15.29
N VAL A 24 -2.70 25.72 15.67
CA VAL A 24 -3.29 25.68 17.02
C VAL A 24 -2.22 25.46 18.08
N GLU A 25 -1.26 24.57 17.85
CA GLU A 25 -0.13 24.35 18.76
C GLU A 25 0.70 25.63 18.97
N ARG A 26 1.02 26.36 17.89
CA ARG A 26 1.70 27.67 17.95
C ARG A 26 0.88 28.70 18.73
N LEU A 27 -0.43 28.74 18.52
CA LEU A 27 -1.33 29.65 19.20
C LEU A 27 -1.43 29.34 20.71
N ASP A 28 -1.45 28.07 21.09
CA ASP A 28 -1.43 27.67 22.49
C ASP A 28 -0.12 28.08 23.18
N GLN A 29 1.03 27.91 22.51
CA GLN A 29 2.31 28.43 23.02
C GLN A 29 2.30 29.96 23.15
N TYR A 30 1.66 30.66 22.21
CA TYR A 30 1.48 32.11 22.28
C TYR A 30 0.66 32.52 23.51
N PHE A 31 -0.40 31.78 23.85
CA PHE A 31 -1.18 32.03 25.06
C PHE A 31 -0.37 31.81 26.35
N VAL A 32 0.44 30.75 26.39
CA VAL A 32 1.31 30.46 27.53
C VAL A 32 2.39 31.54 27.69
N ALA A 33 3.08 31.91 26.61
CA ALA A 33 4.16 32.89 26.63
C ALA A 33 3.70 34.30 27.03
N ASN A 34 2.44 34.64 26.75
CA ASN A 34 1.86 35.95 27.04
C ASN A 34 0.92 35.97 28.25
N GLU A 35 0.86 34.87 29.03
CA GLU A 35 0.00 34.72 30.20
C GLU A 35 -1.47 35.09 29.90
N ILE A 36 -1.96 34.67 28.73
CA ILE A 36 -3.31 34.99 28.27
C ILE A 36 -4.31 34.13 29.04
N ASP A 37 -5.11 34.80 29.87
CA ASP A 37 -6.20 34.19 30.63
C ASP A 37 -7.20 33.47 29.72
N GLY A 38 -7.84 32.40 30.23
CA GLY A 38 -8.82 31.60 29.49
C GLY A 38 -9.93 32.43 28.85
N ASN A 39 -10.38 33.48 29.53
CA ASN A 39 -11.45 34.37 29.03
C ASN A 39 -11.03 35.19 27.81
N LYS A 40 -9.72 35.38 27.60
CA LYS A 40 -9.15 36.15 26.48
C LYS A 40 -8.77 35.28 25.29
N LYS A 41 -8.78 33.95 25.43
CA LYS A 41 -8.42 33.02 24.34
C LYS A 41 -9.34 33.14 23.12
N VAL A 42 -10.65 33.25 23.33
CA VAL A 42 -11.61 33.42 22.23
C VAL A 42 -11.39 34.76 21.50
N PRO A 43 -11.39 35.92 22.18
CA PRO A 43 -11.04 37.19 21.53
C PRO A 43 -9.70 37.16 20.80
N ALA A 44 -8.66 36.57 21.42
CA ALA A 44 -7.34 36.47 20.81
C ALA A 44 -7.36 35.61 19.54
N LEU A 45 -8.00 34.44 19.57
CA LEU A 45 -8.20 33.60 18.39
C LEU A 45 -8.86 34.39 17.26
N LEU A 46 -9.98 35.07 17.52
CA LEU A 46 -10.72 35.82 16.49
C LEU A 46 -9.90 36.93 15.84
N CYS A 47 -8.96 37.54 16.57
CA CYS A 47 -8.04 38.55 16.02
C CYS A 47 -6.86 37.94 15.25
N LEU A 48 -6.35 36.77 15.67
CA LEU A 48 -5.11 36.20 15.18
C LEU A 48 -5.28 35.25 13.98
N ILE A 49 -6.45 34.61 13.80
CA ILE A 49 -6.70 33.64 12.71
C ILE A 49 -6.72 34.25 11.31
N GLY A 50 -6.91 35.57 11.22
CA GLY A 50 -7.02 36.29 9.95
C GLY A 50 -8.43 36.34 9.37
N GLY A 51 -8.64 37.28 8.43
CA GLY A 51 -9.97 37.60 7.89
C GLY A 51 -10.65 36.45 7.16
N LYS A 52 -9.91 35.70 6.32
CA LYS A 52 -10.46 34.55 5.55
C LYS A 52 -11.06 33.49 6.48
N LEU A 53 -10.33 33.13 7.53
CA LEU A 53 -10.76 32.10 8.46
C LEU A 53 -11.85 32.59 9.42
N TYR A 54 -11.80 33.87 9.80
CA TYR A 54 -12.86 34.51 10.55
C TYR A 54 -14.19 34.52 9.79
N SER A 55 -14.17 34.83 8.48
CA SER A 55 -15.38 34.75 7.63
C SER A 55 -15.96 33.34 7.61
N LEU A 56 -15.11 32.32 7.38
CA LEU A 56 -15.55 30.92 7.44
C LEU A 56 -16.15 30.57 8.81
N LEU A 57 -15.48 30.98 9.89
CA LEU A 57 -15.98 30.74 11.24
C LEU A 57 -17.31 31.44 11.50
N ARG A 58 -17.53 32.64 10.96
CA ARG A 58 -18.79 33.37 11.06
C ARG A 58 -19.93 32.61 10.39
N ASP A 59 -19.67 32.01 9.23
CA ASP A 59 -20.64 31.21 8.49
C ASP A 59 -20.96 29.91 9.24
N LEU A 60 -19.94 29.21 9.76
CA LEU A 60 -20.09 27.98 10.55
C LEU A 60 -20.77 28.19 11.90
N THR A 61 -20.80 29.42 12.41
CA THR A 61 -21.38 29.74 13.72
C THR A 61 -22.80 30.29 13.67
N PHE A 62 -23.32 30.57 12.47
CA PHE A 62 -24.69 31.05 12.27
C PHE A 62 -25.73 30.13 12.95
N PRO A 63 -26.74 30.67 13.67
CA PRO A 63 -27.09 32.09 13.84
C PRO A 63 -26.25 32.86 14.88
N ASP A 64 -25.59 32.15 15.79
CA ASP A 64 -24.83 32.72 16.91
C ASP A 64 -23.55 33.43 16.45
N LYS A 65 -22.94 34.23 17.32
CA LYS A 65 -21.65 34.88 17.03
C LYS A 65 -20.48 33.97 17.42
N PRO A 66 -19.34 34.02 16.70
CA PRO A 66 -18.14 33.30 17.11
C PRO A 66 -17.69 33.61 18.54
N ALA A 67 -17.87 34.86 19.00
CA ALA A 67 -17.50 35.31 20.34
C ALA A 67 -18.34 34.68 21.47
N GLU A 68 -19.49 34.09 21.16
CA GLU A 68 -20.40 33.48 22.13
C GLU A 68 -20.07 32.01 22.39
N LYS A 69 -19.19 31.40 21.60
CA LYS A 69 -18.78 29.99 21.75
C LYS A 69 -17.46 29.88 22.52
N THR A 70 -17.21 28.70 23.08
CA THR A 70 -15.94 28.40 23.76
C THR A 70 -14.80 28.18 22.76
N PHE A 71 -13.57 28.40 23.22
CA PHE A 71 -12.36 28.21 22.42
C PHE A 71 -12.31 26.81 21.79
N ASP A 72 -12.56 25.76 22.58
CA ASP A 72 -12.51 24.37 22.11
C ASP A 72 -13.54 24.08 21.01
N VAL A 73 -14.73 24.69 21.11
CA VAL A 73 -15.78 24.55 20.09
C VAL A 73 -15.36 25.22 18.78
N LEU A 74 -14.76 26.42 18.84
CA LEU A 74 -14.30 27.13 17.65
C LEU A 74 -13.16 26.39 16.95
N VAL A 75 -12.17 25.90 17.71
CA VAL A 75 -11.05 25.11 17.18
C VAL A 75 -11.55 23.83 16.51
N LYS A 76 -12.52 23.16 17.13
CA LYS A 76 -13.12 21.95 16.57
C LYS A 76 -13.90 22.22 15.28
N LEU A 77 -14.73 23.26 15.23
CA LEU A 77 -15.49 23.62 14.04
C LEU A 77 -14.57 23.91 12.85
N LEU A 78 -13.49 24.65 13.07
CA LEU A 78 -12.49 24.91 12.03
C LEU A 78 -11.75 23.63 11.63
N LYS A 79 -11.36 22.80 12.58
CA LYS A 79 -10.71 21.51 12.30
C LYS A 79 -11.57 20.60 11.43
N ASP A 80 -12.85 20.47 11.76
CA ASP A 80 -13.78 19.61 11.04
C ASP A 80 -14.00 20.09 9.58
N HIS A 81 -13.86 21.39 9.33
CA HIS A 81 -14.00 21.97 7.99
C HIS A 81 -12.68 21.99 7.18
N LEU A 82 -11.55 22.28 7.83
CA LEU A 82 -10.23 22.38 7.19
C LEU A 82 -9.56 21.01 6.99
N ALA A 83 -9.82 20.09 7.91
CA ALA A 83 -9.32 18.72 7.88
C ALA A 83 -10.49 17.75 8.06
N PRO A 84 -11.44 17.70 7.09
CA PRO A 84 -12.56 16.78 7.18
C PRO A 84 -12.02 15.36 7.31
N LYS A 85 -12.64 14.56 8.19
CA LYS A 85 -12.23 13.17 8.44
C LYS A 85 -12.08 12.47 7.10
N PRO A 86 -10.87 12.02 6.74
CA PRO A 86 -10.65 11.47 5.42
C PRO A 86 -11.44 10.17 5.28
N LEU A 87 -12.10 9.98 4.15
CA LEU A 87 -12.89 8.78 3.89
C LEU A 87 -11.96 7.57 3.88
N GLN A 88 -12.27 6.55 4.69
CA GLN A 88 -11.40 5.38 4.84
C GLN A 88 -11.06 4.73 3.49
N ALA A 89 -12.01 4.71 2.56
CA ALA A 89 -11.82 4.20 1.21
C ALA A 89 -10.85 5.05 0.38
N SER A 90 -10.88 6.38 0.50
CA SER A 90 -9.96 7.25 -0.24
C SER A 90 -8.54 7.15 0.29
N GLU A 91 -8.34 7.00 1.60
CA GLU A 91 -7.00 6.85 2.20
C GLU A 91 -6.37 5.50 1.91
N ARG A 92 -7.17 4.42 1.91
CA ARG A 92 -6.71 3.12 1.41
C ARG A 92 -6.30 3.19 -0.05
N PHE A 93 -7.12 3.83 -0.88
CA PHE A 93 -6.79 4.03 -2.28
C PHE A 93 -5.50 4.83 -2.45
N ARG A 94 -5.31 5.92 -1.69
CA ARG A 94 -4.09 6.74 -1.71
C ARG A 94 -2.87 5.95 -1.24
N PHE A 95 -3.00 5.14 -0.18
CA PHE A 95 -1.95 4.26 0.31
C PHE A 95 -1.55 3.22 -0.74
N ASP A 96 -2.53 2.52 -1.33
CA ASP A 96 -2.28 1.47 -2.33
C ASP A 96 -1.74 2.03 -3.66
N LYS A 97 -1.98 3.32 -3.93
CA LYS A 97 -1.49 4.02 -5.13
C LYS A 97 -0.20 4.81 -4.88
N ARG A 98 0.37 4.78 -3.67
CA ARG A 98 1.57 5.56 -3.36
C ARG A 98 2.83 4.80 -3.76
N ASP A 99 3.34 5.09 -4.94
CA ASP A 99 4.66 4.68 -5.40
C ASP A 99 5.74 5.68 -4.97
N GLN A 100 6.96 5.21 -4.72
CA GLN A 100 8.12 6.08 -4.48
C GLN A 100 8.45 6.84 -5.78
N LYS A 101 8.47 8.17 -5.73
CA LYS A 101 8.77 9.00 -6.90
C LYS A 101 10.27 9.05 -7.17
N GLU A 102 10.64 9.33 -8.42
CA GLU A 102 12.03 9.53 -8.83
C GLU A 102 12.61 10.77 -8.12
N GLY A 103 13.49 10.54 -7.14
CA GLY A 103 14.11 11.59 -6.31
C GLY A 103 13.69 11.56 -4.82
N ASP A 104 12.63 10.85 -4.45
CA ASP A 104 12.24 10.70 -3.05
C ASP A 104 13.23 9.74 -2.34
N SER A 105 13.83 10.20 -1.24
CA SER A 105 14.56 9.31 -0.32
C SER A 105 13.63 8.24 0.23
N ILE A 106 14.14 7.03 0.50
CA ILE A 106 13.32 5.99 1.14
C ILE A 106 12.80 6.47 2.49
N GLN A 107 13.58 7.27 3.23
CA GLN A 107 13.13 7.81 4.51
C GLN A 107 11.93 8.74 4.36
N ASP A 108 11.91 9.57 3.30
CA ASP A 108 10.82 10.49 3.03
C ASP A 108 9.57 9.75 2.53
N TYR A 109 9.76 8.79 1.61
CA TYR A 109 8.70 7.89 1.18
C TYR A 109 8.07 7.12 2.35
N VAL A 110 8.90 6.62 3.26
CA VAL A 110 8.47 5.89 4.46
C VAL A 110 7.78 6.82 5.46
N ALA A 111 8.27 8.03 5.68
CA ALA A 111 7.62 9.02 6.55
C ALA A 111 6.22 9.39 6.04
N GLN A 112 6.09 9.58 4.72
CA GLN A 112 4.81 9.84 4.07
C GLN A 112 3.88 8.61 4.14
N LEU A 113 4.39 7.40 3.88
CA LEU A 113 3.62 6.16 4.05
C LEU A 113 3.12 5.99 5.49
N ARG A 114 3.92 6.35 6.50
CA ARG A 114 3.48 6.33 7.91
C ARG A 114 2.30 7.27 8.15
N ASN A 115 2.27 8.44 7.51
CA ASN A 115 1.16 9.38 7.61
C ASN A 115 -0.15 8.71 7.11
N TYR A 116 -0.12 8.08 5.94
CA TYR A 116 -1.27 7.33 5.42
C TYR A 116 -1.61 6.07 6.23
N TYR A 117 -0.58 5.32 6.66
CA TYR A 117 -0.73 4.09 7.45
C TYR A 117 -1.36 4.36 8.82
N CYS A 118 -1.00 5.46 9.49
CA CYS A 118 -1.62 5.87 10.76
C CYS A 118 -3.14 6.02 10.61
N ILE A 119 -3.60 6.64 9.52
CA ILE A 119 -5.03 6.83 9.25
C ILE A 119 -5.73 5.48 8.93
N VAL A 120 -5.07 4.60 8.17
CA VAL A 120 -5.65 3.31 7.74
C VAL A 120 -5.67 2.26 8.86
N VAL A 121 -4.70 2.27 9.77
CA VAL A 121 -4.50 1.23 10.80
C VAL A 121 -5.31 1.49 12.06
N LEU A 122 -5.63 2.75 12.36
CA LEU A 122 -6.50 3.10 13.50
C LEU A 122 -7.93 2.55 13.36
N THR A 123 -8.31 1.96 12.21
CA THR A 123 -9.72 1.61 11.93
C THR A 123 -9.95 0.19 11.41
N GLN A 124 -8.96 -0.71 11.33
CA GLN A 124 -9.25 -2.13 11.08
C GLN A 124 -8.13 -3.10 11.45
N THR A 125 -8.44 -4.02 12.37
CA THR A 125 -7.76 -5.30 12.55
C THR A 125 -8.21 -6.28 11.47
N SER A 126 -7.30 -6.77 10.60
CA SER A 126 -7.44 -8.10 9.95
C SER A 126 -6.22 -8.56 9.13
N LYS A 127 -5.42 -9.41 9.78
CA LYS A 127 -4.94 -10.76 9.37
C LYS A 127 -4.55 -11.05 7.90
N LYS A 128 -3.32 -11.62 7.81
CA LYS A 128 -2.70 -12.50 6.78
C LYS A 128 -1.85 -11.83 5.66
N LYS A 129 -0.70 -11.27 6.05
CA LYS A 129 0.58 -11.53 5.34
C LYS A 129 1.54 -12.14 6.35
N LYS A 130 1.97 -13.38 6.12
CA LYS A 130 3.00 -14.00 6.97
C LYS A 130 4.33 -13.32 6.67
N ASP A 131 4.93 -12.78 7.72
CA ASP A 131 6.35 -12.45 7.88
C ASP A 131 6.94 -11.21 7.17
N LEU A 132 6.13 -10.22 6.79
CA LEU A 132 6.66 -8.87 6.47
C LEU A 132 6.14 -7.85 7.49
N THR A 133 6.94 -7.62 8.53
CA THR A 133 6.72 -6.54 9.49
C THR A 133 7.22 -5.23 8.91
N TYR A 134 6.65 -4.11 9.38
CA TYR A 134 7.03 -2.78 8.94
C TYR A 134 8.55 -2.54 9.05
N ASP A 135 9.16 -2.94 10.17
CA ASP A 135 10.61 -2.77 10.39
C ASP A 135 11.44 -3.49 9.33
N LYS A 136 11.05 -4.72 8.96
CA LYS A 136 11.74 -5.48 7.92
C LYS A 136 11.62 -4.83 6.54
N ALA A 137 10.48 -4.23 6.23
CA ALA A 137 10.30 -3.52 4.96
C ALA A 137 11.19 -2.28 4.88
N VAL A 138 11.34 -1.55 5.99
CA VAL A 138 12.26 -0.40 6.08
C VAL A 138 13.71 -0.86 5.93
N ASP A 139 14.13 -1.90 6.63
CA ASP A 139 15.50 -2.42 6.55
C ASP A 139 15.87 -2.87 5.13
N ILE A 140 14.96 -3.58 4.46
CA ILE A 140 15.15 -4.01 3.07
C ILE A 140 15.25 -2.80 2.15
N GLY A 141 14.38 -1.81 2.31
CA GLY A 141 14.42 -0.57 1.53
C GLY A 141 15.75 0.16 1.70
N VAL A 142 16.14 0.45 2.95
CA VAL A 142 17.40 1.12 3.28
C VAL A 142 18.59 0.36 2.68
N ALA A 143 18.64 -0.96 2.82
CA ALA A 143 19.70 -1.78 2.24
C ALA A 143 19.77 -1.67 0.70
N MET A 144 18.63 -1.62 0.02
CA MET A 144 18.57 -1.46 -1.44
C MET A 144 19.05 -0.07 -1.89
N GLU A 145 18.68 0.99 -1.16
CA GLU A 145 19.16 2.35 -1.43
C GLU A 145 20.67 2.46 -1.21
N THR A 146 21.18 1.96 -0.09
CA THR A 146 22.63 1.95 0.19
C THR A 146 23.37 1.17 -0.88
N ALA A 147 22.91 -0.02 -1.25
CA ALA A 147 23.55 -0.82 -2.30
C ALA A 147 23.56 -0.10 -3.66
N SER A 148 22.49 0.63 -3.97
CA SER A 148 22.39 1.40 -5.23
C SER A 148 23.33 2.59 -5.23
N LYS A 149 23.41 3.34 -4.11
CA LYS A 149 24.36 4.44 -3.91
C LYS A 149 25.80 3.95 -4.02
N ASP A 150 26.15 2.89 -3.30
CA ASP A 150 27.48 2.30 -3.32
C ASP A 150 27.86 1.81 -4.74
N ALA A 151 26.93 1.17 -5.44
CA ALA A 151 27.16 0.74 -6.83
C ALA A 151 27.42 1.91 -7.78
N THR A 152 26.69 3.03 -7.63
CA THR A 152 26.94 4.23 -8.43
C THR A 152 28.27 4.88 -8.11
N GLU A 153 28.68 4.90 -6.84
CA GLU A 153 29.97 5.46 -6.42
C GLU A 153 31.15 4.59 -6.90
N LEU A 154 31.04 3.27 -6.80
CA LEU A 154 32.03 2.32 -7.30
C LEU A 154 32.20 2.44 -8.81
N GLN A 155 31.10 2.61 -9.56
CA GLN A 155 31.16 2.83 -11.01
C GLN A 155 31.79 4.18 -11.37
N ALA A 156 31.53 5.23 -10.59
CA ALA A 156 32.13 6.55 -10.79
C ALA A 156 33.65 6.54 -10.56
N LYS A 157 34.12 5.80 -9.55
CA LYS A 157 35.56 5.67 -9.21
C LYS A 157 36.35 4.82 -10.21
N HIS A 158 35.71 3.94 -10.98
CA HIS A 158 36.38 3.04 -11.93
C HIS A 158 36.50 3.59 -13.37
N ARG A 159 36.05 4.83 -13.65
CA ARG A 159 36.15 5.44 -14.99
C ARG A 159 37.53 5.98 -15.36
N THR A 160 38.43 6.18 -14.39
CA THR A 160 39.74 6.82 -14.63
C THR A 160 40.94 5.88 -14.67
N GLU A 161 40.76 4.57 -14.44
CA GLU A 161 41.88 3.63 -14.47
C GLU A 161 41.64 2.52 -15.50
N GLY A 162 42.35 2.63 -16.63
CA GLY A 162 42.39 1.59 -17.64
C GLY A 162 42.97 0.31 -17.06
N VAL A 163 42.13 -0.70 -16.86
CA VAL A 163 42.59 -2.03 -16.43
C VAL A 163 43.24 -2.73 -17.62
N ASN A 164 44.50 -3.13 -17.47
CA ASN A 164 45.22 -3.91 -18.47
C ASN A 164 44.55 -5.28 -18.66
N LYS A 165 43.88 -5.47 -19.80
CA LYS A 165 43.27 -6.74 -20.20
C LYS A 165 44.38 -7.73 -20.57
N MET A 166 44.73 -8.64 -19.66
CA MET A 166 45.55 -9.81 -19.98
C MET A 166 44.77 -10.71 -20.95
N SER A 167 45.28 -10.87 -22.17
CA SER A 167 44.70 -11.76 -23.17
C SER A 167 44.82 -13.21 -22.69
N ALA A 168 43.75 -13.75 -22.11
CA ALA A 168 43.66 -15.17 -21.83
C ALA A 168 43.76 -15.93 -23.16
N ARG A 169 44.86 -16.68 -23.34
CA ARG A 169 45.04 -17.61 -24.46
C ARG A 169 43.77 -18.45 -24.61
N LYS A 170 43.10 -18.35 -25.78
CA LYS A 170 41.98 -19.20 -26.15
C LYS A 170 42.43 -20.66 -26.19
N SER A 171 42.33 -21.35 -25.06
CA SER A 171 42.17 -22.80 -25.05
C SER A 171 40.82 -23.09 -25.72
N LYS A 172 40.87 -23.74 -26.89
CA LYS A 172 39.69 -24.26 -27.59
C LYS A 172 39.12 -25.43 -26.78
N PHE A 173 38.43 -25.15 -25.68
CA PHE A 173 37.52 -26.10 -25.07
C PHE A 173 36.19 -26.02 -25.82
N GLN A 174 36.01 -26.88 -26.82
CA GLN A 174 34.71 -27.09 -27.44
C GLN A 174 33.88 -27.98 -26.51
N PRO A 175 32.76 -27.52 -25.93
CA PRO A 175 31.83 -28.43 -25.30
C PRO A 175 31.22 -29.30 -26.39
N GLN A 176 31.44 -30.62 -26.30
CA GLN A 176 30.77 -31.60 -27.16
C GLN A 176 29.26 -31.47 -26.96
N GLN A 177 28.61 -30.78 -27.88
CA GLN A 177 27.15 -30.74 -27.97
C GLN A 177 26.69 -32.13 -28.41
N ASN A 178 26.14 -32.87 -27.45
CA ASN A 178 25.62 -34.21 -27.64
C ASN A 178 24.36 -34.12 -28.53
N LYS A 179 24.55 -34.15 -29.86
CA LYS A 179 23.50 -34.12 -30.89
C LYS A 179 22.71 -35.44 -30.88
N ARG A 180 21.88 -35.66 -29.86
CA ARG A 180 20.79 -36.64 -29.93
C ARG A 180 19.63 -35.97 -30.65
N SER A 181 19.31 -36.44 -31.85
CA SER A 181 18.15 -35.94 -32.61
C SER A 181 16.91 -35.98 -31.71
N SER A 182 16.18 -34.88 -31.68
CA SER A 182 14.99 -34.68 -30.84
C SER A 182 13.89 -35.64 -31.26
N ARG A 183 13.90 -36.85 -30.69
CA ARG A 183 12.79 -37.80 -30.83
C ARG A 183 11.55 -37.20 -30.17
N CYS A 184 10.40 -37.29 -30.82
CA CYS A 184 9.15 -36.78 -30.29
C CYS A 184 8.79 -37.47 -28.97
N TYR A 185 8.56 -36.71 -27.90
CA TYR A 185 8.25 -37.28 -26.58
C TYR A 185 6.91 -38.05 -26.53
N ARG A 186 6.05 -37.90 -27.55
CA ARG A 186 4.73 -38.55 -27.61
C ARG A 186 4.77 -39.96 -28.23
N CYS A 187 5.70 -40.20 -29.16
CA CYS A 187 5.80 -41.47 -29.89
C CYS A 187 7.22 -42.03 -30.05
N ASN A 188 8.23 -41.29 -29.58
CA ASN A 188 9.65 -41.62 -29.64
C ASN A 188 10.21 -41.81 -31.07
N ILE A 189 9.54 -41.22 -32.08
CA ILE A 189 9.99 -41.20 -33.49
C ILE A 189 10.53 -39.82 -33.81
N ALA A 190 11.60 -39.74 -34.61
CA ALA A 190 12.18 -38.49 -35.08
C ALA A 190 11.46 -38.00 -36.37
N GLY A 191 11.60 -36.71 -36.70
CA GLY A 191 11.09 -36.15 -37.97
C GLY A 191 9.73 -35.44 -37.90
N HIS A 192 9.21 -35.17 -36.70
CA HIS A 192 8.05 -34.28 -36.51
C HIS A 192 8.09 -33.60 -35.14
N SER A 193 7.36 -32.47 -35.03
CA SER A 193 7.14 -31.78 -33.77
C SER A 193 6.09 -32.53 -32.92
N PRO A 194 6.19 -32.51 -31.58
CA PRO A 194 5.16 -33.09 -30.70
C PRO A 194 3.74 -32.58 -30.98
N PHE A 195 3.60 -31.33 -31.46
CA PHE A 195 2.32 -30.75 -31.83
C PHE A 195 1.67 -31.45 -33.04
N ASP A 196 2.49 -31.90 -33.99
CA ASP A 196 2.07 -32.58 -35.22
C ASP A 196 2.05 -34.11 -35.08
N CYS A 197 2.27 -34.61 -33.86
CA CYS A 197 2.30 -36.04 -33.62
C CYS A 197 0.93 -36.68 -33.86
N LYS A 198 0.88 -37.72 -34.70
CA LYS A 198 -0.31 -38.57 -34.91
C LYS A 198 -0.91 -39.08 -33.59
N PHE A 199 -0.06 -39.29 -32.59
CA PHE A 199 -0.44 -39.81 -31.27
C PHE A 199 -0.76 -38.72 -30.22
N LYS A 200 -0.99 -37.47 -30.65
CA LYS A 200 -1.27 -36.33 -29.74
C LYS A 200 -2.49 -36.49 -28.84
N ASN A 201 -3.50 -37.24 -29.29
CA ASN A 201 -4.75 -37.43 -28.56
C ASN A 201 -4.98 -38.90 -28.15
N THR A 202 -3.97 -39.77 -28.27
CA THR A 202 -4.12 -41.19 -27.91
C THR A 202 -3.94 -41.41 -26.41
N ILE A 203 -4.72 -42.32 -25.85
CA ILE A 203 -4.61 -42.74 -24.44
C ILE A 203 -3.48 -43.76 -24.31
N CYS A 204 -2.54 -43.51 -23.42
CA CYS A 204 -1.45 -44.44 -23.15
C CYS A 204 -1.97 -45.69 -22.43
N HIS A 205 -1.78 -46.88 -23.00
CA HIS A 205 -2.20 -48.14 -22.36
C HIS A 205 -1.37 -48.55 -21.12
N ASN A 206 -0.37 -47.76 -20.70
CA ASN A 206 0.42 -48.01 -19.47
C ASN A 206 0.01 -47.09 -18.31
N CYS A 207 -0.06 -45.77 -18.53
CA CYS A 207 -0.42 -44.79 -17.50
C CYS A 207 -1.83 -44.23 -17.62
N ILE A 208 -2.52 -44.56 -18.72
CA ILE A 208 -3.89 -44.15 -19.05
C ILE A 208 -4.08 -42.62 -19.12
N LYS A 209 -2.98 -41.87 -19.30
CA LYS A 209 -2.98 -40.44 -19.63
C LYS A 209 -3.01 -40.26 -21.16
N THR A 210 -3.64 -39.17 -21.63
CA THR A 210 -3.67 -38.79 -23.04
C THR A 210 -2.35 -38.12 -23.46
N GLY A 211 -1.97 -38.28 -24.73
CA GLY A 211 -0.85 -37.55 -25.34
C GLY A 211 0.43 -38.33 -25.62
N HIS A 212 0.45 -39.64 -25.37
CA HIS A 212 1.58 -40.50 -25.75
C HIS A 212 1.17 -41.98 -25.85
N ILE A 213 2.02 -42.80 -26.48
CA ILE A 213 1.84 -44.25 -26.57
C ILE A 213 2.65 -45.01 -25.51
N LYS A 214 2.31 -46.28 -25.26
CA LYS A 214 3.02 -47.16 -24.31
C LYS A 214 4.55 -47.16 -24.52
N LYS A 215 5.02 -47.13 -25.76
CA LYS A 215 6.46 -47.10 -26.12
C LYS A 215 7.19 -45.79 -25.73
N ALA A 216 6.47 -44.68 -25.58
CA ALA A 216 7.01 -43.38 -25.18
C ALA A 216 6.64 -43.05 -23.72
N CYS A 217 6.04 -43.99 -22.99
CA CYS A 217 5.57 -43.76 -21.64
C CYS A 217 6.74 -43.75 -20.64
N MET A 218 6.89 -42.66 -19.90
CA MET A 218 7.96 -42.49 -18.91
C MET A 218 7.56 -42.98 -17.49
N SER A 219 6.36 -43.54 -17.30
CA SER A 219 5.92 -44.04 -16.00
C SER A 219 6.37 -45.48 -15.76
N LYS A 220 6.99 -45.74 -14.60
CA LYS A 220 7.24 -47.10 -14.10
C LYS A 220 5.90 -47.85 -13.96
N SER A 221 5.83 -49.09 -14.43
CA SER A 221 4.63 -49.93 -14.44
C SER A 221 4.01 -50.02 -13.04
N LYS A 222 2.82 -49.43 -12.83
CA LYS A 222 1.99 -49.64 -11.64
C LYS A 222 0.84 -50.59 -12.02
N LYS A 223 0.61 -51.63 -11.20
CA LYS A 223 -0.52 -52.56 -11.36
C LYS A 223 -1.85 -51.77 -11.40
N PRO A 224 -2.86 -52.23 -12.18
CA PRO A 224 -4.10 -51.48 -12.36
C PRO A 224 -4.89 -51.37 -11.06
N GLN A 225 -5.22 -50.15 -10.66
CA GLN A 225 -6.23 -49.85 -9.65
C GLN A 225 -7.54 -49.52 -10.39
N PRO A 226 -8.69 -50.08 -9.99
CA PRO A 226 -9.97 -49.75 -10.62
C PRO A 226 -10.33 -48.29 -10.34
N ARG A 227 -10.84 -47.59 -11.38
CA ARG A 227 -11.34 -46.22 -11.24
C ARG A 227 -12.76 -46.28 -10.68
N LYS A 228 -13.02 -45.60 -9.57
CA LYS A 228 -14.38 -45.20 -9.21
C LYS A 228 -14.85 -44.17 -10.24
N PHE A 229 -16.02 -44.43 -10.81
CA PHE A 229 -16.69 -43.57 -11.77
C PHE A 229 -17.81 -42.88 -10.99
N ASP A 230 -17.53 -41.69 -10.43
CA ASP A 230 -18.59 -40.88 -9.85
C ASP A 230 -19.26 -40.09 -10.97
N ASN A 231 -20.30 -40.70 -11.51
CA ASN A 231 -21.25 -40.07 -12.42
C ASN A 231 -22.51 -39.75 -11.61
N LYS A 232 -22.78 -38.46 -11.32
CA LYS A 232 -24.17 -38.00 -11.25
C LYS A 232 -24.29 -36.50 -11.46
N LYS A 233 -25.10 -36.16 -12.46
CA LYS A 233 -25.71 -34.86 -12.72
C LYS A 233 -27.13 -34.87 -12.13
N SER A 234 -27.59 -33.69 -11.68
CA SER A 234 -29.00 -33.22 -11.61
C SER A 234 -29.87 -33.79 -10.45
N VAL A 235 -30.81 -33.10 -9.76
CA VAL A 235 -31.57 -31.82 -9.89
C VAL A 235 -32.04 -31.37 -8.48
N HIS A 236 -32.10 -30.06 -8.26
CA HIS A 236 -32.94 -29.17 -7.40
C HIS A 236 -33.87 -29.70 -6.27
N ALA A 237 -33.87 -28.97 -5.13
CA ALA A 237 -35.06 -28.57 -4.38
C ALA A 237 -34.80 -27.21 -3.70
N ILE A 238 -35.80 -26.33 -3.76
CA ILE A 238 -35.91 -25.03 -3.09
C ILE A 238 -36.66 -25.30 -1.79
N GLU A 239 -36.14 -24.82 -0.65
CA GLU A 239 -36.93 -24.64 0.56
C GLU A 239 -36.78 -23.17 0.96
N GLU A 240 -37.88 -22.45 0.78
CA GLU A 240 -38.18 -21.19 1.45
C GLU A 240 -38.56 -21.53 2.88
N ASP A 241 -37.87 -20.96 3.86
CA ASP A 241 -38.45 -20.75 5.18
C ASP A 241 -38.24 -19.30 5.57
N SER A 242 -39.35 -18.58 5.47
CA SER A 242 -39.64 -17.33 6.11
C SER A 242 -39.68 -17.50 7.63
N ASP A 243 -38.91 -16.70 8.35
CA ASP A 243 -39.28 -16.26 9.70
C ASP A 243 -38.88 -14.79 9.84
N SER A 244 -39.80 -13.94 9.39
CA SER A 244 -39.92 -12.56 9.83
C SER A 244 -40.72 -12.55 11.13
N ASP A 245 -40.17 -11.92 12.17
CA ASP A 245 -40.83 -11.11 13.20
C ASP A 245 -39.84 -10.91 14.36
N ASN A 246 -39.71 -9.79 15.05
CA ASN A 246 -40.31 -8.46 15.02
C ASN A 246 -39.60 -7.73 16.17
N CYS A 247 -39.07 -6.52 15.98
CA CYS A 247 -38.70 -5.59 17.07
C CYS A 247 -38.64 -4.16 16.50
N ILE A 248 -39.81 -3.57 16.24
CA ILE A 248 -40.01 -2.11 16.19
C ILE A 248 -40.62 -1.64 17.53
N ALA A 249 -40.26 -0.41 17.90
CA ALA A 249 -40.76 0.46 18.98
C ALA A 249 -40.11 0.21 20.35
N SER A 250 -39.41 1.17 20.95
CA SER A 250 -39.90 2.48 21.45
C SER A 250 -38.66 3.33 21.81
N LEU A 251 -38.55 4.66 21.66
CA LEU A 251 -39.48 5.78 21.62
C LEU A 251 -38.86 6.96 20.84
N GLU A 252 -39.71 7.72 20.14
CA GLU A 252 -39.52 9.14 19.87
C GLU A 252 -39.80 9.94 21.15
N THR A 253 -38.98 10.96 21.45
CA THR A 253 -39.37 12.38 21.68
C THR A 253 -38.18 13.18 22.20
#